data_AF-A0A923MDY7-F1
#
_entry.id   AF-A0A923MDY7-F1
#
_cell.length_a   1.000
_cell.length_b   1.000
_cell.length_c   1.000
_cell.angle_alpha   90.00
_cell.angle_beta   90.00
_cell.angle_gamma   90.00
#
_symmetry.space_group_name_H-M   'P 1'
#
loop_
_entity.id
_entity.type
_entity.pdbx_description
1 polymer ?
#
loop_
_entity_poly.entity_id
_entity_poly.type
_entity_poly.pdbx_seq_one_letter_code
_entity_poly.pdbx_strand_id
1 'polypeptide(L)'
;MLIPGIIPDQFAVLVDWIREREAVRVRKEAGEPWPWTHNANLRAFRWCNVRRMDDRVSRELFTSWYDPAATHAEQLIAATMARLVNWTDALLDSMQGARFDCQLLPQARARLHARAERGDKVFTGAYIVPGTPGRSKVDSICDVVNQVSAQAQQLLAPSMRGTWENLLALDGLGSFLAGQIVADLAHLPAGAAWPDAQTWAPVGPGSARGWNRLTGMPVHRHVSQSEFDVALPTVVAALEQAIPDIWVQRKLSAFDAQNCLCEGDKNFRLLLNEGKVRARYHPPATQSSLALHV
;
A
#
# COMPACT_ATOMS: atom_id res chain seq x y z
N MET A 1 -23.34 19.39 -2.84
CA MET A 1 -23.93 19.17 -4.18
C MET A 1 -23.20 17.95 -4.74
N LEU A 2 -23.91 16.85 -5.02
CA LEU A 2 -23.27 15.60 -5.46
C LEU A 2 -22.51 15.81 -6.77
N ILE A 3 -21.34 15.19 -6.90
CA ILE A 3 -20.54 15.31 -8.11
C ILE A 3 -21.15 14.38 -9.17
N PRO A 4 -21.42 14.87 -10.40
CA PRO A 4 -22.06 14.08 -11.45
C PRO A 4 -21.36 12.73 -11.65
N GLY A 5 -22.16 11.65 -11.66
CA GLY A 5 -21.68 10.29 -11.92
C GLY A 5 -21.52 9.38 -10.70
N ILE A 6 -21.48 9.90 -9.47
CA ILE A 6 -21.43 9.07 -8.24
C ILE A 6 -22.85 8.78 -7.73
N ILE A 7 -23.17 7.51 -7.54
CA ILE A 7 -24.43 7.02 -6.95
C ILE A 7 -24.43 7.31 -5.43
N PRO A 8 -25.41 8.07 -4.91
CA PRO A 8 -25.42 8.52 -3.52
C PRO A 8 -25.33 7.40 -2.49
N ASP A 9 -26.14 6.34 -2.64
CA ASP A 9 -26.18 5.25 -1.66
C ASP A 9 -24.87 4.46 -1.63
N GLN A 10 -24.24 4.25 -2.79
CA GLN A 10 -22.94 3.59 -2.88
C GLN A 10 -21.84 4.45 -2.23
N PHE A 11 -21.91 5.77 -2.43
CA PHE A 11 -20.97 6.68 -1.81
C PHE A 11 -21.15 6.76 -0.29
N ALA A 12 -22.38 6.74 0.21
CA ALA A 12 -22.67 6.68 1.64
C ALA A 12 -22.03 5.45 2.30
N VAL A 13 -22.12 4.27 1.67
CA VAL A 13 -21.46 3.04 2.16
C VAL A 13 -19.94 3.19 2.25
N LEU A 14 -19.31 3.88 1.29
CA LEU A 14 -17.87 4.16 1.35
C LEU A 14 -17.55 5.13 2.50
N VAL A 15 -18.31 6.22 2.64
CA VAL A 15 -18.11 7.23 3.69
C VAL A 15 -18.28 6.62 5.08
N ASP A 16 -19.29 5.77 5.27
CA ASP A 16 -19.51 5.07 6.54
C ASP A 16 -18.35 4.14 6.89
N TRP A 17 -17.81 3.41 5.90
CA TRP A 17 -16.61 2.62 6.09
C TRP A 17 -15.41 3.49 6.50
N ILE A 18 -15.18 4.62 5.84
CA ILE A 18 -14.07 5.53 6.16
C ILE A 18 -14.19 6.04 7.59
N ARG A 19 -15.36 6.56 7.98
CA ARG A 19 -15.61 7.10 9.32
C ARG A 19 -15.41 6.05 10.40
N GLU A 20 -16.01 4.86 10.24
CA GLU A 20 -15.89 3.80 11.24
C GLU A 20 -14.46 3.24 11.29
N ARG A 21 -13.79 3.09 10.14
CA ARG A 21 -12.42 2.60 10.10
C ARG A 21 -11.45 3.57 10.77
N GLU A 22 -11.64 4.87 10.59
CA GLU A 22 -10.85 5.88 11.27
C GLU A 22 -11.13 5.89 12.78
N ALA A 23 -12.41 5.78 13.19
CA ALA A 23 -12.77 5.64 14.60
C ALA A 23 -12.14 4.39 15.26
N VAL A 24 -12.05 3.27 14.53
CA VAL A 24 -11.30 2.08 14.98
C VAL A 24 -9.83 2.39 15.20
N ARG A 25 -9.18 3.13 14.28
CA ARG A 25 -7.77 3.51 14.40
C ARG A 25 -7.55 4.38 15.65
N VAL A 26 -8.39 5.41 15.83
CA VAL A 26 -8.31 6.33 16.97
C VAL A 26 -8.46 5.59 18.30
N ARG A 27 -9.50 4.77 18.47
CA ARG A 27 -9.72 3.99 19.70
C ARG A 27 -8.58 3.02 19.99
N LYS A 28 -8.07 2.35 18.96
CA LYS A 28 -6.91 1.46 19.07
C LYS A 28 -5.66 2.19 19.53
N GLU A 29 -5.36 3.35 18.95
CA GLU A 29 -4.19 4.14 19.31
C GLU A 29 -4.32 4.81 20.68
N ALA A 30 -5.54 5.09 21.13
CA ALA A 30 -5.83 5.54 22.49
C ALA A 30 -5.68 4.43 23.55
N GLY A 31 -5.42 3.18 23.15
CA GLY A 31 -5.25 2.06 24.07
C GLY A 31 -6.57 1.51 24.63
N GLU A 32 -7.71 1.83 24.00
CA GLU A 32 -9.01 1.33 24.46
C GLU A 32 -9.08 -0.20 24.37
N PRO A 33 -9.85 -0.85 25.26
CA PRO A 33 -10.03 -2.29 25.22
C PRO A 33 -10.76 -2.74 23.94
N TRP A 34 -10.41 -3.92 23.45
CA TRP A 34 -11.14 -4.58 22.36
C TRP A 34 -12.55 -5.00 22.84
N PRO A 35 -13.63 -4.88 22.03
CA PRO A 35 -13.67 -4.47 20.63
C PRO A 35 -13.73 -2.96 20.37
N TRP A 36 -12.91 -2.48 19.43
CA TRP A 36 -12.90 -1.07 18.98
C TRP A 36 -14.03 -0.74 17.99
N THR A 37 -15.00 -1.62 17.75
CA THR A 37 -16.16 -1.36 16.88
C THR A 37 -17.20 -2.46 17.04
N HIS A 38 -18.47 -2.12 16.82
CA HIS A 38 -19.56 -3.10 16.72
C HIS A 38 -19.71 -3.68 15.30
N ASN A 39 -19.09 -3.07 14.28
CA ASN A 39 -19.14 -3.55 12.91
C ASN A 39 -18.43 -4.90 12.78
N ALA A 40 -19.20 -5.96 12.48
CA ALA A 40 -18.69 -7.33 12.40
C ALA A 40 -17.59 -7.51 11.34
N ASN A 41 -17.70 -6.83 10.19
CA ASN A 41 -16.71 -6.93 9.10
C ASN A 41 -15.38 -6.27 9.48
N LEU A 42 -15.43 -5.11 10.14
CA LEU A 42 -14.22 -4.44 10.63
C LEU A 42 -13.54 -5.21 11.78
N ARG A 43 -14.29 -6.00 12.55
CA ARG A 43 -13.72 -6.92 13.56
C ARG A 43 -13.10 -8.18 12.98
N ALA A 44 -13.70 -8.74 11.93
CA ALA A 44 -13.37 -10.08 11.44
C ALA A 44 -12.26 -10.10 10.38
N PHE A 45 -12.02 -9.00 9.67
CA PHE A 45 -11.08 -8.94 8.55
C PHE A 45 -9.99 -7.89 8.77
N ARG A 46 -8.83 -8.05 8.13
CA ARG A 46 -7.78 -7.03 8.11
C ARG A 46 -8.17 -5.93 7.15
N TRP A 47 -7.92 -4.68 7.53
CA TRP A 47 -8.18 -3.48 6.72
C TRP A 47 -6.97 -2.57 6.78
N CYS A 48 -6.62 -1.97 5.65
CA CYS A 48 -5.77 -0.78 5.66
C CYS A 48 -6.44 0.33 6.49
N ASN A 49 -5.64 1.27 6.97
CA ASN A 49 -6.15 2.53 7.49
C ASN A 49 -6.62 3.42 6.33
N VAL A 50 -7.40 4.45 6.67
CA VAL A 50 -7.88 5.47 5.72
C VAL A 50 -6.67 6.20 5.11
N ARG A 51 -5.79 6.71 5.98
CA ARG A 51 -4.46 7.18 5.58
C ARG A 51 -3.50 5.99 5.51
N ARG A 52 -2.98 5.68 4.32
CA ARG A 52 -2.15 4.49 4.05
C ARG A 52 -0.88 4.46 4.91
N MET A 53 -0.27 5.62 5.18
CA MET A 53 0.92 5.73 6.01
C MET A 53 0.71 5.43 7.49
N ASP A 54 -0.54 5.29 7.94
CA ASP A 54 -0.83 4.84 9.31
C ASP A 54 -0.81 3.31 9.45
N ASP A 55 -0.68 2.58 8.34
CA ASP A 55 -0.52 1.12 8.39
C ASP A 55 0.77 0.73 9.08
N ARG A 56 0.70 -0.35 9.87
CA ARG A 56 1.83 -0.84 10.68
C ARG A 56 3.11 -0.99 9.86
N VAL A 57 3.04 -1.66 8.71
CA VAL A 57 4.22 -1.88 7.85
C VAL A 57 4.76 -0.56 7.31
N SER A 58 3.89 0.37 6.91
CA SER A 58 4.33 1.69 6.42
C SER A 58 5.04 2.49 7.52
N ARG A 59 4.53 2.46 8.77
CA ARG A 59 5.16 3.09 9.93
C ARG A 59 6.50 2.46 10.28
N GLU A 60 6.58 1.13 10.28
CA GLU A 60 7.82 0.37 10.52
C GLU A 60 8.88 0.71 9.47
N LEU A 61 8.53 0.72 8.18
CA LEU A 61 9.46 1.09 7.11
C LEU A 61 9.97 2.52 7.29
N PHE A 62 9.08 3.47 7.60
CA PHE A 62 9.47 4.86 7.79
C PHE A 62 10.39 5.09 8.99
N THR A 63 10.26 4.27 10.04
CA THR A 63 11.05 4.42 11.26
C THR A 63 12.40 3.69 11.17
N SER A 64 12.39 2.49 10.61
CA SER A 64 13.48 1.52 10.75
C SER A 64 14.16 1.14 9.44
N TRP A 65 13.57 1.46 8.28
CA TRP A 65 14.10 1.06 6.98
C TRP A 65 14.58 2.24 6.15
N TYR A 66 13.73 3.26 5.98
CA TYR A 66 14.07 4.44 5.20
C TYR A 66 15.01 5.38 5.95
N ASP A 67 16.01 5.89 5.24
CA ASP A 67 16.87 6.95 5.73
C ASP A 67 16.56 8.28 5.01
N PRO A 68 16.06 9.30 5.72
CA PRO A 68 15.81 10.61 5.12
C PRO A 68 17.08 11.32 4.66
N ALA A 69 18.27 10.91 5.11
CA ALA A 69 19.53 11.47 4.65
C ALA A 69 20.08 10.79 3.38
N ALA A 70 19.51 9.64 2.98
CA ALA A 70 19.94 8.91 1.79
C ALA A 70 19.65 9.71 0.52
N THR A 71 20.43 9.46 -0.53
CA THR A 71 20.21 10.06 -1.85
C THR A 71 18.84 9.65 -2.41
N HIS A 72 18.29 10.43 -3.35
CA HIS A 72 17.01 10.09 -3.96
C HIS A 72 17.04 8.71 -4.65
N ALA A 73 18.17 8.36 -5.27
CA ALA A 73 18.38 7.06 -5.89
C ALA A 73 18.33 5.92 -4.85
N GLU A 74 19.01 6.07 -3.71
CA GLU A 74 18.97 5.08 -2.62
C GLU A 74 17.57 4.94 -2.03
N GLN A 75 16.82 6.03 -1.90
CA GLN A 75 15.43 5.98 -1.44
C GLN A 75 14.54 5.19 -2.40
N LEU A 76 14.72 5.33 -3.72
CA LEU A 76 14.03 4.51 -4.71
C LEU A 76 14.37 3.03 -4.53
N ILE A 77 15.65 2.68 -4.41
CA ILE A 77 16.09 1.29 -4.24
C ILE A 77 15.54 0.71 -2.93
N ALA A 78 15.58 1.47 -1.83
CA ALA A 78 15.04 1.10 -0.54
C ALA A 78 13.53 0.81 -0.63
N ALA A 79 12.76 1.68 -1.29
CA ALA A 79 11.32 1.53 -1.48
C ALA A 79 10.97 0.32 -2.35
N THR A 80 11.75 0.08 -3.42
CA THR A 80 11.62 -1.12 -4.26
C THR A 80 11.85 -2.39 -3.45
N MET A 81 12.96 -2.48 -2.72
CA MET A 81 13.27 -3.65 -1.91
C MET A 81 12.20 -3.87 -0.82
N ALA A 82 11.76 -2.79 -0.17
CA ALA A 82 10.71 -2.85 0.85
C ALA A 82 9.41 -3.45 0.33
N ARG A 83 8.96 -3.02 -0.87
CA ARG A 83 7.69 -3.47 -1.45
C ARG A 83 7.76 -4.85 -2.08
N LEU A 84 8.92 -5.29 -2.53
CA LEU A 84 9.10 -6.66 -3.03
C LEU A 84 9.22 -7.69 -1.90
N VAL A 85 10.01 -7.40 -0.85
CA VAL A 85 10.18 -8.28 0.30
C VAL A 85 8.93 -8.25 1.20
N ASN A 86 8.43 -7.06 1.48
CA ASN A 86 7.20 -6.79 2.23
C ASN A 86 7.12 -7.51 3.59
N TRP A 87 8.26 -7.62 4.27
CA TRP A 87 8.40 -8.10 5.65
C TRP A 87 9.60 -7.41 6.32
N THR A 88 9.32 -6.52 7.27
CA THR A 88 10.31 -5.62 7.86
C THR A 88 11.49 -6.37 8.48
N ASP A 89 11.25 -7.48 9.21
CA ASP A 89 12.35 -8.23 9.84
C ASP A 89 13.31 -8.83 8.81
N ALA A 90 12.82 -9.25 7.65
CA ALA A 90 13.67 -9.78 6.58
C ALA A 90 14.50 -8.68 5.92
N LEU A 91 13.93 -7.48 5.79
CA LEU A 91 14.66 -6.30 5.33
C LEU A 91 15.79 -5.96 6.30
N LEU A 92 15.49 -5.85 7.59
CA LEU A 92 16.51 -5.57 8.62
C LEU A 92 17.58 -6.66 8.67
N ASP A 93 17.22 -7.94 8.65
CA ASP A 93 18.17 -9.06 8.62
C ASP A 93 19.10 -8.96 7.39
N SER A 94 18.56 -8.58 6.23
CA SER A 94 19.37 -8.35 5.01
C SER A 94 20.37 -7.19 5.14
N MET A 95 20.13 -6.27 6.08
CA MET A 95 20.97 -5.10 6.38
C MET A 95 21.60 -5.17 7.77
N GLN A 96 21.74 -6.36 8.37
CA GLN A 96 22.39 -6.56 9.67
C GLN A 96 21.74 -5.77 10.83
N GLY A 97 20.41 -5.64 10.79
CA GLY A 97 19.63 -4.91 11.79
C GLY A 97 19.61 -3.38 11.58
N ALA A 98 20.23 -2.86 10.53
CA ALA A 98 20.26 -1.44 10.22
C ALA A 98 19.20 -1.03 9.18
N ARG A 99 19.08 0.29 8.97
CA ARG A 99 18.35 0.88 7.84
C ARG A 99 18.92 0.40 6.50
N PHE A 100 18.20 0.66 5.41
CA PHE A 100 18.71 0.37 4.08
C PHE A 100 20.05 1.07 3.83
N ASP A 101 21.03 0.31 3.37
CA ASP A 101 22.35 0.78 2.97
C ASP A 101 22.72 0.13 1.63
N CYS A 102 22.99 0.96 0.62
CA CYS A 102 23.35 0.48 -0.71
C CYS A 102 24.66 -0.33 -0.70
N GLN A 103 25.57 -0.08 0.25
CA GLN A 103 26.83 -0.82 0.40
C GLN A 103 26.60 -2.27 0.83
N LEU A 104 25.47 -2.54 1.50
CA LEU A 104 25.08 -3.87 1.96
C LEU A 104 24.22 -4.64 0.95
N LEU A 105 23.74 -3.97 -0.10
CA LEU A 105 22.90 -4.57 -1.14
C LEU A 105 23.55 -5.80 -1.82
N PRO A 106 24.86 -5.84 -2.12
CA PRO A 106 25.50 -7.02 -2.70
C PRO A 106 25.40 -8.27 -1.81
N GLN A 107 25.33 -8.13 -0.48
CA GLN A 107 25.19 -9.26 0.44
C GLN A 107 23.73 -9.57 0.82
N ALA A 108 22.79 -8.68 0.48
CA ALA A 108 21.37 -8.84 0.84
C ALA A 108 20.78 -10.16 0.33
N ARG A 109 21.12 -10.57 -0.91
CA ARG A 109 20.65 -11.84 -1.49
C ARG A 109 21.05 -13.04 -0.65
N ALA A 110 22.33 -13.14 -0.28
CA ALA A 110 22.84 -14.25 0.52
C ALA A 110 22.18 -14.30 1.91
N ARG A 111 21.97 -13.14 2.54
CA ARG A 111 21.29 -13.04 3.85
C ARG A 111 19.83 -13.44 3.78
N LEU A 112 19.11 -13.04 2.74
CA LEU A 112 17.71 -13.44 2.52
C LEU A 112 17.57 -14.95 2.26
N HIS A 113 18.52 -15.55 1.53
CA HIS A 113 18.60 -17.00 1.38
C HIS A 113 18.88 -17.71 2.71
N ALA A 114 19.89 -17.26 3.46
CA ALA A 114 20.20 -17.82 4.77
C ALA A 114 19.00 -17.73 5.72
N ARG A 115 18.23 -16.64 5.66
CA ARG A 115 16.96 -16.50 6.40
C ARG A 115 15.95 -17.56 5.98
N ALA A 116 15.73 -17.75 4.68
CA ALA A 116 14.82 -18.76 4.17
C ALA A 116 15.25 -20.19 4.57
N GLU A 117 16.55 -20.49 4.53
CA GLU A 117 17.12 -21.80 4.90
C GLU A 117 16.93 -22.13 6.38
N ARG A 118 16.92 -21.12 7.25
CA ARG A 118 16.56 -21.28 8.67
C ARG A 118 15.07 -21.56 8.90
N GLY A 119 14.24 -21.47 7.86
CA GLY A 119 12.78 -21.54 7.96
C GLY A 119 12.12 -20.24 8.40
N ASP A 120 12.89 -19.15 8.54
CA ASP A 120 12.37 -17.85 8.90
C ASP A 120 11.59 -17.22 7.75
N LYS A 121 10.55 -16.46 8.10
CA LYS A 121 9.72 -15.78 7.13
C LYS A 121 10.49 -14.68 6.40
N VAL A 122 10.56 -14.77 5.07
CA VAL A 122 11.15 -13.73 4.20
C VAL A 122 10.09 -12.83 3.57
N PHE A 123 8.97 -13.41 3.14
CA PHE A 123 7.91 -12.70 2.43
C PHE A 123 6.58 -12.81 3.16
N THR A 124 5.70 -11.84 2.94
CA THR A 124 4.28 -12.01 3.24
C THR A 124 3.54 -12.56 2.01
N GLY A 125 2.28 -12.97 2.22
CA GLY A 125 1.38 -13.30 1.12
C GLY A 125 0.82 -12.06 0.39
N ALA A 126 1.30 -10.85 0.71
CA ALA A 126 0.93 -9.63 0.03
C ALA A 126 1.93 -9.36 -1.11
N TYR A 127 1.37 -9.03 -2.28
CA TYR A 127 2.05 -8.75 -3.55
C TYR A 127 2.56 -10.01 -4.24
N ILE A 128 1.92 -10.36 -5.37
CA ILE A 128 2.32 -11.48 -6.22
C ILE A 128 3.47 -10.97 -7.09
N VAL A 129 4.69 -11.36 -6.75
CA VAL A 129 5.82 -11.27 -7.68
C VAL A 129 5.76 -12.51 -8.56
N PRO A 130 5.70 -12.36 -9.90
CA PRO A 130 5.75 -13.51 -10.80
C PRO A 130 7.04 -14.29 -10.54
N GLY A 131 6.91 -15.58 -10.22
CA GLY A 131 8.07 -16.46 -10.11
C GLY A 131 8.61 -16.76 -11.51
N THR A 132 9.92 -16.70 -11.70
CA THR A 132 10.55 -17.26 -12.90
C THR A 132 10.67 -18.79 -12.71
N PRO A 133 10.18 -19.63 -13.64
CA PRO A 133 10.32 -21.08 -13.52
C PRO A 133 11.77 -21.50 -13.24
N GLY A 134 11.98 -22.34 -12.23
CA GLY A 134 13.32 -22.79 -11.82
C GLY A 134 14.15 -21.79 -11.00
N ARG A 135 13.60 -20.61 -10.69
CA ARG A 135 14.28 -19.57 -9.90
C ARG A 135 13.58 -19.37 -8.55
N SER A 136 14.37 -19.16 -7.49
CA SER A 136 13.80 -18.86 -6.18
C SER A 136 13.15 -17.47 -6.18
N LYS A 137 12.15 -17.27 -5.30
CA LYS A 137 11.52 -15.95 -5.13
C LYS A 137 12.51 -14.88 -4.63
N VAL A 138 13.48 -15.28 -3.79
CA VAL A 138 14.57 -14.40 -3.34
C VAL A 138 15.37 -13.90 -4.53
N ASP A 139 15.76 -14.80 -5.43
CA ASP A 139 16.57 -14.43 -6.57
C ASP A 139 15.84 -13.48 -7.51
N SER A 140 14.60 -13.81 -7.89
CA SER A 140 13.79 -12.95 -8.76
C SER A 140 13.61 -11.54 -8.19
N ILE A 141 13.39 -11.41 -6.88
CA ILE A 141 13.25 -10.10 -6.23
C ILE A 141 14.58 -9.34 -6.23
N CYS A 142 15.68 -10.00 -5.85
CA CYS A 142 16.99 -9.37 -5.86
C CYS A 142 17.43 -8.95 -7.28
N ASP A 143 17.02 -9.67 -8.32
CA ASP A 143 17.29 -9.26 -9.70
C ASP A 143 16.56 -7.96 -10.05
N VAL A 144 15.28 -7.84 -9.70
CA VAL A 144 14.50 -6.60 -9.91
C VAL A 144 15.09 -5.44 -9.12
N VAL A 145 15.47 -5.66 -7.86
CA VAL A 145 16.14 -4.62 -7.03
C VAL A 145 17.46 -4.18 -7.67
N ASN A 146 18.27 -5.13 -8.17
CA ASN A 146 19.52 -4.80 -8.86
C ASN A 146 19.28 -4.04 -10.18
N GLN A 147 18.24 -4.39 -10.94
CA GLN A 147 17.86 -3.67 -12.16
C GLN A 147 17.43 -2.23 -11.87
N VAL A 148 16.68 -2.01 -10.79
CA VAL A 148 16.34 -0.66 -10.31
C VAL A 148 17.58 0.07 -9.84
N SER A 149 18.45 -0.59 -9.06
CA SER A 149 19.69 0.01 -8.55
C SER A 149 20.62 0.48 -9.67
N ALA A 150 20.71 -0.28 -10.77
CA ALA A 150 21.54 0.08 -11.92
C ALA A 150 21.02 1.29 -12.69
N GLN A 151 19.74 1.62 -12.58
CA GLN A 151 19.05 2.65 -13.38
C GLN A 151 18.32 3.69 -12.52
N ALA A 152 18.62 3.76 -11.22
CA ALA A 152 17.81 4.51 -10.26
C ALA A 152 17.67 6.00 -10.61
N GLN A 153 18.73 6.61 -11.14
CA GLN A 153 18.71 8.02 -11.55
C GLN A 153 17.81 8.25 -12.78
N GLN A 154 17.81 7.33 -13.73
CA GLN A 154 16.99 7.41 -14.94
C GLN A 154 15.51 7.12 -14.66
N LEU A 155 15.24 6.27 -13.67
CA LEU A 155 13.88 5.89 -13.28
C LEU A 155 13.16 7.02 -12.54
N LEU A 156 13.89 7.86 -11.79
CA LEU A 156 13.32 9.00 -11.09
C LEU A 156 12.93 10.11 -12.08
N ALA A 157 11.65 10.43 -12.09
CA ALA A 157 11.10 11.58 -12.81
C ALA A 157 10.76 12.72 -11.82
N PRO A 158 10.56 13.97 -12.28
CA PRO A 158 10.11 15.07 -11.44
C PRO A 158 8.62 14.98 -11.06
N SER A 159 8.02 13.79 -11.10
CA SER A 159 6.63 13.53 -10.70
C SER A 159 6.45 12.08 -10.25
N MET A 160 5.40 11.86 -9.45
CA MET A 160 4.97 10.55 -8.99
C MET A 160 4.55 9.68 -10.18
N ARG A 161 3.75 10.26 -11.10
CA ARG A 161 3.31 9.59 -12.33
C ARG A 161 4.48 9.21 -13.24
N GLY A 162 5.40 10.14 -13.48
CA GLY A 162 6.53 9.88 -14.38
C GLY A 162 7.45 8.80 -13.82
N THR A 163 7.71 8.81 -12.51
CA THR A 163 8.50 7.77 -11.85
C THR A 163 7.78 6.42 -11.91
N TRP A 164 6.46 6.42 -11.73
CA TRP A 164 5.65 5.21 -11.88
C TRP A 164 5.71 4.65 -13.31
N GLU A 165 5.52 5.49 -14.33
CA GLU A 165 5.61 5.10 -15.75
C GLU A 165 6.98 4.52 -16.10
N ASN A 166 8.06 5.14 -15.63
CA ASN A 166 9.42 4.63 -15.81
C ASN A 166 9.61 3.25 -15.16
N LEU A 167 9.05 3.02 -13.97
CA LEU A 167 9.12 1.71 -13.31
C LEU A 167 8.35 0.62 -14.06
N LEU A 168 7.28 0.95 -14.79
CA LEU A 168 6.53 -0.03 -15.60
C LEU A 168 7.33 -0.58 -16.78
N ALA A 169 8.37 0.12 -17.21
CA ALA A 169 9.24 -0.33 -18.28
C ALA A 169 10.17 -1.48 -17.84
N LEU A 170 10.24 -1.78 -16.53
CA LEU A 170 11.08 -2.85 -16.00
C LEU A 170 10.30 -4.16 -15.85
N ASP A 171 10.87 -5.24 -16.40
CA ASP A 171 10.38 -6.59 -16.18
C ASP A 171 10.35 -6.92 -14.67
N GLY A 172 9.22 -7.48 -14.22
CA GLY A 172 9.00 -7.83 -12.81
C GLY A 172 8.34 -6.74 -11.97
N LEU A 173 8.17 -5.52 -12.48
CA LEU A 173 7.40 -4.45 -11.82
C LEU A 173 6.08 -4.16 -12.54
N GLY A 174 5.00 -4.79 -12.04
CA GLY A 174 3.64 -4.45 -12.48
C GLY A 174 3.15 -3.13 -11.89
N SER A 175 2.11 -2.56 -12.52
CA SER A 175 1.43 -1.31 -12.13
C SER A 175 1.18 -1.19 -10.62
N PHE A 176 0.69 -2.27 -10.01
CA PHE A 176 0.41 -2.29 -8.57
C PHE A 176 1.66 -2.09 -7.71
N LEU A 177 2.75 -2.83 -7.98
CA LEU A 177 3.99 -2.76 -7.21
C LEU A 177 4.69 -1.41 -7.41
N ALA A 178 4.79 -0.96 -8.66
CA ALA A 178 5.29 0.38 -8.99
C ALA A 178 4.50 1.46 -8.23
N GLY A 179 3.18 1.31 -8.14
CA GLY A 179 2.32 2.22 -7.38
C GLY A 179 2.64 2.27 -5.89
N GLN A 180 2.93 1.13 -5.25
CA GLN A 180 3.34 1.12 -3.84
C GLN A 180 4.73 1.73 -3.63
N ILE A 181 5.64 1.62 -4.62
CA ILE A 181 6.98 2.21 -4.55
C ILE A 181 6.88 3.73 -4.59
N VAL A 182 6.15 4.30 -5.57
CA VAL A 182 6.00 5.76 -5.65
C VAL A 182 5.18 6.34 -4.51
N ALA A 183 4.24 5.57 -3.94
CA ALA A 183 3.51 5.97 -2.73
C ALA A 183 4.44 6.17 -1.53
N ASP A 184 5.42 5.28 -1.35
CA ASP A 184 6.40 5.44 -0.28
C ASP A 184 7.32 6.63 -0.56
N LEU A 185 7.77 6.79 -1.81
CA LEU A 185 8.63 7.91 -2.22
C LEU A 185 7.97 9.28 -2.05
N ALA A 186 6.66 9.39 -2.25
CA ALA A 186 5.91 10.62 -2.00
C ALA A 186 5.97 11.10 -0.54
N HIS A 187 6.37 10.23 0.40
CA HIS A 187 6.60 10.56 1.80
C HIS A 187 8.09 10.72 2.15
N LEU A 188 9.00 10.53 1.20
CA LEU A 188 10.44 10.65 1.36
C LEU A 188 10.97 11.89 0.60
N PRO A 189 12.18 12.39 0.91
CA PRO A 189 12.77 13.53 0.21
C PRO A 189 12.76 13.42 -1.32
N ALA A 190 12.95 12.21 -1.87
CA ALA A 190 12.92 11.95 -3.31
C ALA A 190 11.60 12.36 -3.99
N GLY A 191 10.47 12.24 -3.30
CA GLY A 191 9.15 12.60 -3.82
C GLY A 191 8.52 13.82 -3.15
N ALA A 192 9.19 14.43 -2.17
CA ALA A 192 8.63 15.54 -1.39
C ALA A 192 8.30 16.79 -2.25
N ALA A 193 9.00 16.97 -3.38
CA ALA A 193 8.79 18.08 -4.31
C ALA A 193 7.94 17.70 -5.53
N TRP A 194 7.41 16.47 -5.61
CA TRP A 194 6.58 16.08 -6.75
C TRP A 194 5.26 16.85 -6.76
N PRO A 195 4.92 17.54 -7.87
CA PRO A 195 3.74 18.40 -7.94
C PRO A 195 2.43 17.61 -7.88
N ASP A 196 2.48 16.32 -8.22
CA ASP A 196 1.34 15.40 -8.29
C ASP A 196 1.24 14.44 -7.08
N ALA A 197 2.16 14.51 -6.11
CA ALA A 197 2.17 13.61 -4.94
C ALA A 197 0.87 13.68 -4.11
N GLN A 198 0.16 14.81 -4.13
CA GLN A 198 -1.11 14.98 -3.42
C GLN A 198 -2.34 14.71 -4.28
N THR A 199 -2.20 14.75 -5.61
CA THR A 199 -3.34 14.83 -6.54
C THR A 199 -3.45 13.64 -7.50
N TRP A 200 -2.44 12.76 -7.51
CA TRP A 200 -2.40 11.62 -8.42
C TRP A 200 -2.22 10.29 -7.67
N ALA A 201 -2.76 9.21 -8.25
CA ALA A 201 -2.51 7.84 -7.83
C ALA A 201 -2.74 6.86 -8.99
N PRO A 202 -1.96 5.76 -9.06
CA PRO A 202 -2.18 4.74 -10.06
C PRO A 202 -3.45 3.92 -9.78
N VAL A 203 -4.18 3.56 -10.82
CA VAL A 203 -5.35 2.69 -10.71
C VAL A 203 -4.90 1.27 -10.33
N GLY A 204 -5.50 0.72 -9.29
CA GLY A 204 -5.33 -0.66 -8.87
C GLY A 204 -6.59 -1.48 -9.17
N PRO A 205 -6.52 -2.82 -9.22
CA PRO A 205 -7.68 -3.66 -9.48
C PRO A 205 -8.83 -3.43 -8.49
N GLY A 206 -8.52 -3.16 -7.22
CA GLY A 206 -9.52 -2.85 -6.21
C GLY A 206 -10.13 -1.46 -6.39
N SER A 207 -9.32 -0.43 -6.65
CA SER A 207 -9.83 0.93 -6.85
C SER A 207 -10.65 1.06 -8.13
N ALA A 208 -10.31 0.33 -9.20
CA ALA A 208 -11.12 0.23 -10.42
C ALA A 208 -12.51 -0.35 -10.12
N ARG A 209 -12.59 -1.46 -9.36
CA ARG A 209 -13.88 -2.02 -8.95
C ARG A 209 -14.65 -1.07 -8.03
N GLY A 210 -13.96 -0.43 -7.09
CA GLY A 210 -14.55 0.59 -6.21
C GLY A 210 -15.17 1.73 -7.01
N TRP A 211 -14.46 2.24 -8.01
CA TRP A 211 -14.98 3.25 -8.94
C TRP A 211 -16.19 2.76 -9.73
N ASN A 212 -16.14 1.55 -10.29
CA ASN A 212 -17.28 0.97 -11.01
C ASN A 212 -18.52 0.85 -10.12
N ARG A 213 -18.36 0.46 -8.85
CA ARG A 213 -19.48 0.40 -7.89
C ARG A 213 -20.08 1.78 -7.61
N LEU A 214 -19.22 2.78 -7.37
CA LEU A 214 -19.69 4.14 -7.11
C LEU A 214 -20.43 4.73 -8.30
N THR A 215 -20.18 4.28 -9.51
CA THR A 215 -20.79 4.82 -10.75
C THR A 215 -21.87 3.93 -11.36
N GLY A 216 -22.16 2.76 -10.76
CA GLY A 216 -23.12 1.80 -11.29
C GLY A 216 -22.66 1.08 -12.56
N MET A 217 -21.37 1.16 -12.89
CA MET A 217 -20.78 0.41 -14.00
C MET A 217 -20.61 -1.07 -13.64
N PRO A 218 -20.54 -1.98 -14.63
CA PRO A 218 -20.25 -3.39 -14.35
C PRO A 218 -18.97 -3.53 -13.51
N VAL A 219 -19.05 -4.25 -12.39
CA VAL A 219 -17.96 -4.28 -11.38
C VAL A 219 -16.61 -4.68 -11.98
N HIS A 220 -16.59 -5.63 -12.92
CA HIS A 220 -15.38 -6.12 -13.59
C HIS A 220 -15.01 -5.36 -14.87
N ARG A 221 -15.68 -4.25 -15.18
CA ARG A 221 -15.31 -3.37 -16.30
C ARG A 221 -13.88 -2.88 -16.10
N HIS A 222 -13.07 -3.00 -17.15
CA HIS A 222 -11.73 -2.46 -17.15
C HIS A 222 -11.76 -0.93 -17.05
N VAL A 223 -10.93 -0.37 -16.17
CA VAL A 223 -10.71 1.07 -16.02
C VAL A 223 -9.24 1.32 -16.32
N SER A 224 -8.95 2.07 -17.39
CA SER A 224 -7.57 2.43 -17.73
C SER A 224 -7.01 3.46 -16.76
N GLN A 225 -5.68 3.62 -16.73
CA GLN A 225 -5.06 4.70 -15.96
C GLN A 225 -5.58 6.07 -16.42
N SER A 226 -5.70 6.30 -17.73
CA SER A 226 -6.21 7.56 -18.27
C SER A 226 -7.66 7.86 -17.86
N GLU A 227 -8.52 6.85 -17.82
CA GLU A 227 -9.88 7.00 -17.31
C GLU A 227 -9.87 7.33 -15.82
N PHE A 228 -9.01 6.65 -15.04
CA PHE A 228 -8.90 6.89 -13.61
C PHE A 228 -8.29 8.26 -13.28
N ASP A 229 -7.38 8.77 -14.09
CA ASP A 229 -6.82 10.13 -13.94
C ASP A 229 -7.91 11.21 -14.02
N VAL A 230 -8.95 10.99 -14.84
CA VAL A 230 -10.11 11.88 -14.95
C VAL A 230 -11.10 11.65 -13.81
N ALA A 231 -11.26 10.41 -13.37
CA ALA A 231 -12.22 10.03 -12.33
C ALA A 231 -11.76 10.39 -10.90
N LEU A 232 -10.47 10.22 -10.59
CA LEU A 232 -9.94 10.34 -9.23
C LEU A 232 -10.18 11.74 -8.61
N PRO A 233 -10.00 12.87 -9.33
CA PRO A 233 -10.33 14.20 -8.80
C PRO A 233 -11.79 14.33 -8.35
N THR A 234 -12.73 13.66 -9.05
CA THR A 234 -14.14 13.61 -8.66
C THR A 234 -14.32 12.87 -7.33
N VAL A 235 -13.63 11.73 -7.14
CA VAL A 235 -13.68 10.99 -5.87
C VAL A 235 -13.06 11.80 -4.73
N VAL A 236 -11.91 12.44 -4.98
CA VAL A 236 -11.22 13.32 -4.02
C VAL A 236 -12.14 14.44 -3.56
N ALA A 237 -12.71 15.21 -4.48
CA ALA A 237 -13.60 16.32 -4.13
C ALA A 237 -14.87 15.84 -3.40
N ALA A 238 -15.41 14.67 -3.74
CA ALA A 238 -16.55 14.10 -3.02
C ALA A 238 -16.19 13.74 -1.57
N LEU A 239 -15.02 13.14 -1.35
CA LEU A 239 -14.53 12.78 -0.02
C LEU A 239 -14.19 14.02 0.80
N GLU A 240 -13.51 15.02 0.23
CA GLU A 240 -13.25 16.31 0.89
C GLU A 240 -14.52 16.95 1.44
N GLN A 241 -15.62 16.90 0.68
CA GLN A 241 -16.91 17.43 1.14
C GLN A 241 -17.58 16.54 2.20
N ALA A 242 -17.46 15.21 2.10
CA ALA A 242 -18.20 14.28 2.96
C ALA A 242 -17.51 13.99 4.30
N ILE A 243 -16.18 14.11 4.36
CA ILE A 243 -15.35 13.83 5.54
C ILE A 243 -14.28 14.93 5.76
N PRO A 244 -14.65 16.24 5.75
CA PRO A 244 -13.69 17.33 5.78
C PRO A 244 -12.75 17.26 6.99
N ASP A 245 -13.27 16.87 8.16
CA ASP A 245 -12.48 16.75 9.38
C ASP A 245 -11.39 15.68 9.25
N ILE A 246 -11.75 14.48 8.76
CA ILE A 246 -10.78 13.39 8.55
C ILE A 246 -9.80 13.77 7.46
N TRP A 247 -10.28 14.35 6.36
CA TRP A 247 -9.45 14.73 5.21
C TRP A 247 -8.35 15.70 5.63
N VAL A 248 -8.72 16.79 6.30
CA VAL A 248 -7.78 17.84 6.74
C VAL A 248 -6.88 17.34 7.87
N GLN A 249 -7.45 16.74 8.93
CA GLN A 249 -6.66 16.33 10.10
C GLN A 249 -5.65 15.23 9.76
N ARG A 250 -6.01 14.31 8.86
CA ARG A 250 -5.12 13.23 8.44
C ARG A 250 -4.24 13.62 7.24
N LYS A 251 -4.48 14.79 6.62
CA LYS A 251 -3.79 15.24 5.41
C LYS A 251 -3.86 14.17 4.32
N LEU A 252 -5.07 13.72 4.02
CA LEU A 252 -5.29 12.68 3.02
C LEU A 252 -4.88 13.17 1.64
N SER A 253 -4.33 12.26 0.83
CA SER A 253 -3.97 12.51 -0.57
C SER A 253 -4.88 11.75 -1.53
N ALA A 254 -4.72 12.01 -2.83
CA ALA A 254 -5.33 11.21 -3.88
C ALA A 254 -4.98 9.71 -3.80
N PHE A 255 -3.79 9.37 -3.28
CA PHE A 255 -3.41 7.97 -3.04
C PHE A 255 -4.24 7.34 -1.91
N ASP A 256 -4.54 8.09 -0.86
CA ASP A 256 -5.43 7.63 0.22
C ASP A 256 -6.86 7.46 -0.29
N ALA A 257 -7.35 8.35 -1.16
CA ALA A 257 -8.64 8.19 -1.82
C ALA A 257 -8.69 6.94 -2.71
N GLN A 258 -7.63 6.68 -3.50
CA GLN A 258 -7.48 5.46 -4.29
C GLN A 258 -7.51 4.20 -3.40
N ASN A 259 -6.80 4.23 -2.28
CA ASN A 259 -6.79 3.13 -1.31
C ASN A 259 -8.18 2.93 -0.67
N CYS A 260 -8.89 4.01 -0.35
CA CYS A 260 -10.26 3.97 0.15
C CYS A 260 -11.23 3.35 -0.86
N LEU A 261 -11.07 3.58 -2.17
CA LEU A 261 -11.86 2.87 -3.20
C LEU A 261 -11.60 1.35 -3.19
N CYS A 262 -10.35 0.95 -3.02
CA CYS A 262 -9.96 -0.46 -2.93
C CYS A 262 -10.60 -1.15 -1.71
N GLU A 263 -10.54 -0.52 -0.53
CA GLU A 263 -11.18 -1.04 0.67
C GLU A 263 -12.71 -0.91 0.62
N GLY A 264 -13.23 0.11 -0.05
CA GLY A 264 -14.66 0.25 -0.37
C GLY A 264 -15.19 -0.94 -1.15
N ASP A 265 -14.53 -1.33 -2.25
CA ASP A 265 -14.88 -2.56 -2.98
C ASP A 265 -14.86 -3.79 -2.07
N LYS A 266 -13.85 -3.90 -1.20
CA LYS A 266 -13.81 -5.00 -0.22
C LYS A 266 -14.99 -4.98 0.75
N ASN A 267 -15.41 -3.80 1.21
CA ASN A 267 -16.59 -3.65 2.06
C ASN A 267 -17.87 -4.07 1.33
N PHE A 268 -18.07 -3.59 0.10
CA PHE A 268 -19.20 -4.01 -0.74
C PHE A 268 -19.25 -5.51 -0.94
N ARG A 269 -18.10 -6.14 -1.22
CA ARG A 269 -18.03 -7.58 -1.39
C ARG A 269 -18.45 -8.36 -0.14
N LEU A 270 -18.16 -7.84 1.05
CA LEU A 270 -18.60 -8.46 2.30
C LEU A 270 -20.09 -8.23 2.55
N LEU A 271 -20.61 -7.04 2.27
CA LEU A 271 -22.02 -6.69 2.44
C LEU A 271 -22.92 -7.45 1.45
N LEU A 272 -22.47 -7.63 0.22
CA LEU A 272 -23.19 -8.30 -0.87
C LEU A 272 -22.85 -9.80 -1.00
N ASN A 273 -21.97 -10.32 -0.14
CA ASN A 273 -21.49 -11.70 -0.16
C ASN A 273 -20.85 -12.12 -1.51
N GLU A 274 -20.06 -11.22 -2.11
CA GLU A 274 -19.42 -11.39 -3.42
C GLU A 274 -17.94 -11.83 -3.31
N GLY A 275 -17.66 -13.04 -3.78
CA GLY A 275 -16.31 -13.61 -3.82
C GLY A 275 -15.74 -13.86 -2.42
N LYS A 276 -14.40 -14.04 -2.32
CA LYS A 276 -13.73 -14.40 -1.06
C LYS A 276 -12.82 -13.28 -0.56
N VAL A 277 -13.04 -12.81 0.66
CA VAL A 277 -12.09 -11.97 1.42
C VAL A 277 -11.35 -12.89 2.39
N ARG A 278 -10.04 -13.07 2.18
CA ARG A 278 -9.28 -14.13 2.87
C ARG A 278 -8.56 -13.65 4.14
N ALA A 279 -8.20 -12.37 4.21
CA ALA A 279 -7.36 -11.86 5.30
C ALA A 279 -8.18 -11.60 6.58
N ARG A 280 -8.14 -12.55 7.52
CA ARG A 280 -8.79 -12.43 8.84
C ARG A 280 -7.95 -11.58 9.81
N TYR A 281 -8.62 -10.82 10.66
CA TYR A 281 -7.99 -10.11 11.78
C TYR A 281 -7.98 -11.00 13.02
N HIS A 282 -6.86 -11.02 13.74
CA HIS A 282 -6.73 -11.75 15.00
C HIS A 282 -6.83 -10.75 16.16
N PRO A 283 -7.84 -10.88 17.05
CA PRO A 283 -7.99 -9.99 18.19
C PRO A 283 -6.75 -9.92 19.10
N PRO A 284 -6.49 -8.79 19.79
CA PRO A 284 -5.32 -8.64 20.65
C PRO A 284 -5.13 -9.76 21.69
N ALA A 285 -6.23 -10.24 22.32
CA ALA A 285 -6.18 -11.35 23.28
C ALA A 285 -5.63 -12.67 22.70
N THR A 286 -5.67 -12.85 21.38
CA THR A 286 -5.13 -14.02 20.67
C THR A 286 -3.71 -13.81 20.12
N GLN A 287 -3.18 -12.58 20.21
CA GLN A 287 -1.82 -12.27 19.76
C GLN A 287 -0.78 -12.54 20.84
N SER A 288 -1.13 -12.38 22.12
CA SER A 288 -0.26 -12.72 23.26
C SER A 288 0.07 -14.21 23.35
N SER A 289 -0.79 -15.10 22.86
CA SER A 289 -0.52 -16.55 22.82
C SER A 289 0.35 -16.99 21.63
N LEU A 290 0.49 -16.16 20.60
CA LEU A 290 1.36 -16.41 19.45
C LEU A 290 2.79 -15.90 19.65
N ALA A 291 3.01 -14.98 20.60
CA ALA A 291 4.33 -14.45 20.95
C ALA A 291 5.15 -15.40 21.85
N LEU A 292 4.56 -16.49 22.37
CA LEU A 292 5.24 -17.48 23.20
C LEU A 292 5.75 -18.71 22.41
N HIS A 293 5.54 -18.73 21.09
CA HIS A 293 5.99 -19.80 20.18
C HIS A 293 6.65 -19.23 18.92
N VAL A 294 7.57 -18.28 19.10
CA VAL A 294 8.57 -17.89 18.09
C VAL A 294 9.93 -17.93 18.75
#